data_AF-A0A7J7JLI8-F1
#
_entry.id   AF-A0A7J7JLI8-F1
#
_cell.length_a   1.000
_cell.length_b   1.000
_cell.length_c   1.000
_cell.angle_alpha   90.00
_cell.angle_beta   90.00
_cell.angle_gamma   90.00
#
_symmetry.space_group_name_H-M   'P 1'
#
loop_
_entity.id
_entity.type
_entity.pdbx_description
1 polymer ?
#
loop_
_entity_poly.entity_id
_entity_poly.type
_entity_poly.pdbx_seq_one_letter_code
_entity_poly.pdbx_strand_id
1 'polypeptide(L)'
;MSTNSHQTGHEGTADSSSLRTESGSNVSDGSESSLATIISIRSDAESIHGKIEAFTSGKSSKEYKYLEEMMIRHLCKLDSVEANGDEAIRQKRKDAVNYIQSCLDQLELKAFANETQIE
;
A
#
# COMPACT_ATOMS: atom_id res chain seq x y z
N MET A 1 -1.72 65.15 27.61
CA MET A 1 -3.02 65.86 27.69
C MET A 1 -3.69 65.63 26.35
N SER A 2 -4.60 64.65 26.28
CA SER A 2 -6.06 64.88 26.13
C SER A 2 -6.37 65.33 24.69
N THR A 3 -7.18 64.65 23.88
CA THR A 3 -8.47 64.01 24.16
C THR A 3 -8.81 62.98 23.07
N ASN A 4 -9.25 61.81 23.52
CA ASN A 4 -10.10 60.91 22.75
C ASN A 4 -11.51 61.53 22.63
N SER A 5 -12.09 61.58 21.42
CA SER A 5 -13.54 61.77 21.18
C SER A 5 -13.86 61.65 19.69
N HIS A 6 -14.46 60.56 19.25
CA HIS A 6 -15.88 60.55 18.83
C HIS A 6 -16.31 59.18 18.31
N GLN A 7 -17.45 58.75 18.83
CA GLN A 7 -18.22 57.57 18.50
C GLN A 7 -19.35 57.95 17.54
N THR A 8 -19.61 57.12 16.52
CA THR A 8 -20.91 56.64 15.98
C THR A 8 -20.53 55.61 14.88
N GLY A 9 -21.13 54.45 14.65
CA GLY A 9 -22.51 54.01 14.75
C GLY A 9 -22.94 53.53 13.37
N HIS A 10 -23.07 52.20 13.18
CA HIS A 10 -23.88 51.50 12.16
C HIS A 10 -23.66 50.00 12.41
N GLU A 11 -24.62 49.28 12.99
CA GLU A 11 -25.83 48.70 12.36
C GLU A 11 -25.50 47.60 11.35
N GLY A 12 -26.16 46.46 11.57
CA GLY A 12 -25.73 45.16 11.07
C GLY A 12 -26.03 44.93 9.61
N THR A 13 -25.24 44.03 9.03
CA THR A 13 -25.70 43.12 7.98
C THR A 13 -25.06 41.77 8.25
N ALA A 14 -25.88 40.83 8.75
CA ALA A 14 -25.65 39.44 8.45
C ALA A 14 -25.82 39.30 6.94
N ASP A 15 -24.72 39.10 6.21
CA ASP A 15 -24.78 38.60 4.84
C ASP A 15 -23.66 37.59 4.60
N SER A 16 -24.08 36.34 4.61
CA SER A 16 -23.85 35.39 3.52
C SER A 16 -22.49 35.44 2.83
N SER A 17 -21.55 34.62 3.29
CA SER A 17 -20.60 33.97 2.39
C SER A 17 -20.44 32.51 2.81
N SER A 18 -21.58 31.83 2.87
CA SER A 18 -21.65 30.45 2.42
C SER A 18 -21.30 30.49 0.94
N LEU A 19 -20.19 29.88 0.51
CA LEU A 19 -20.30 28.64 -0.26
C LEU A 19 -18.96 28.17 -0.87
N ARG A 20 -18.61 26.95 -0.43
CA ARG A 20 -18.01 25.86 -1.22
C ARG A 20 -16.50 25.95 -1.42
N THR A 21 -15.81 25.33 -0.47
CA THR A 21 -14.69 24.42 -0.77
C THR A 21 -15.11 23.45 -1.86
N GLU A 22 -14.87 23.81 -3.12
CA GLU A 22 -14.78 22.84 -4.19
C GLU A 22 -13.39 22.18 -4.10
N SER A 23 -13.20 21.34 -3.08
CA SER A 23 -12.41 20.13 -3.28
C SER A 23 -13.27 19.21 -4.12
N GLY A 24 -13.31 19.50 -5.41
CA GLY A 24 -13.70 18.53 -6.41
C GLY A 24 -12.67 17.43 -6.38
N SER A 25 -12.86 16.46 -5.49
CA SER A 25 -12.33 15.11 -5.63
C SER A 25 -12.97 14.58 -6.91
N ASN A 26 -12.36 14.94 -8.04
CA ASN A 26 -12.68 14.37 -9.33
C ASN A 26 -12.37 12.89 -9.21
N VAL A 27 -13.39 12.11 -8.91
CA VAL A 27 -13.35 10.67 -8.71
C VAL A 27 -12.86 10.02 -10.00
N SER A 28 -11.55 9.88 -10.12
CA SER A 28 -10.92 8.79 -10.88
C SER A 28 -11.10 7.51 -10.06
N ASP A 29 -12.35 7.05 -10.02
CA ASP A 29 -12.86 5.88 -9.27
C ASP A 29 -12.07 4.58 -9.55
N GLY A 30 -11.39 4.49 -10.69
CA GLY A 30 -10.53 3.35 -11.03
C GLY A 30 -9.14 3.35 -10.38
N SER A 31 -8.55 4.52 -10.13
CA SER A 31 -7.14 4.63 -9.68
C SER A 31 -6.97 4.26 -8.21
N GLU A 32 -7.96 4.60 -7.38
CA GLU A 32 -7.95 4.33 -5.94
C GLU A 32 -8.04 2.82 -5.66
N SER A 33 -8.84 2.10 -6.46
CA SER A 33 -8.98 0.63 -6.36
C SER A 33 -7.69 -0.11 -6.72
N SER A 34 -7.01 0.31 -7.80
CA SER A 34 -5.72 -0.26 -8.19
C SER A 34 -4.65 -0.05 -7.12
N LEU A 35 -4.54 1.17 -6.59
CA LEU A 35 -3.56 1.48 -5.55
C LEU A 35 -3.87 0.72 -4.25
N ALA A 36 -5.13 0.69 -3.80
CA ALA A 36 -5.56 -0.06 -2.63
C ALA A 36 -5.24 -1.55 -2.76
N THR A 37 -5.43 -2.12 -3.95
CA THR A 37 -5.10 -3.52 -4.24
C THR A 37 -3.59 -3.78 -4.09
N ILE A 38 -2.73 -2.92 -4.63
CA ILE A 38 -1.27 -3.07 -4.50
C ILE A 38 -0.84 -2.98 -3.04
N ILE A 39 -1.39 -2.04 -2.28
CA ILE A 39 -1.08 -1.86 -0.86
C ILE A 39 -1.51 -3.10 -0.06
N SER A 40 -2.71 -3.62 -0.32
CA SER A 40 -3.21 -4.83 0.32
C SER A 40 -2.32 -6.04 0.03
N ILE A 41 -1.96 -6.25 -1.24
CA ILE A 41 -1.05 -7.32 -1.65
C ILE A 41 0.32 -7.18 -0.98
N ARG A 42 0.84 -5.95 -0.89
CA ARG A 42 2.12 -5.71 -0.22
C ARG A 42 2.05 -6.00 1.28
N SER A 43 0.99 -5.57 1.96
CA SER A 43 0.80 -5.87 3.38
C SER A 43 0.65 -7.38 3.63
N ASP A 44 -0.07 -8.08 2.77
CA ASP A 44 -0.17 -9.54 2.83
C ASP A 44 1.21 -10.19 2.62
N ALA A 45 1.99 -9.67 1.66
CA ALA A 45 3.33 -10.16 1.40
C ALA A 45 4.27 -9.98 2.60
N GLU A 46 4.19 -8.86 3.32
CA GLU A 46 4.94 -8.61 4.55
C GLU A 46 4.56 -9.60 5.67
N SER A 47 3.27 -9.92 5.80
CA SER A 47 2.79 -10.93 6.75
C SER A 47 3.32 -12.33 6.44
N ILE A 48 3.34 -12.70 5.15
CA ILE A 48 3.94 -13.96 4.71
C ILE A 48 5.47 -13.94 4.88
N HIS A 49 6.13 -12.80 4.63
CA HIS A 49 7.57 -12.65 4.83
C HIS A 49 7.98 -12.93 6.27
N GLY A 50 7.23 -12.44 7.27
CA GLY A 50 7.49 -12.79 8.67
C GLY A 50 7.41 -14.30 8.94
N LYS A 51 6.55 -15.03 8.21
CA LYS A 51 6.52 -16.49 8.27
C LYS A 51 7.72 -17.12 7.57
N ILE A 52 8.19 -16.56 6.46
CA ILE A 52 9.44 -16.98 5.79
C ILE A 52 10.66 -16.75 6.70
N GLU A 53 10.70 -15.67 7.48
CA GLU A 53 11.75 -15.42 8.46
C GLU A 53 11.70 -16.42 9.63
N ALA A 54 10.51 -16.80 10.09
CA ALA A 54 10.31 -17.83 11.10
C ALA A 54 10.44 -19.26 10.55
N PHE A 55 10.42 -19.44 9.23
CA PHE A 55 10.46 -20.74 8.58
C PHE A 55 11.79 -21.46 8.87
N THR A 56 11.68 -22.65 9.45
CA THR A 56 12.79 -23.57 9.73
C THR A 56 12.56 -24.97 9.13
N SER A 57 11.54 -25.12 8.30
CA SER A 57 11.20 -26.40 7.67
C SER A 57 12.01 -26.61 6.38
N GLY A 58 12.07 -27.83 5.84
CA GLY A 58 12.73 -28.09 4.54
C GLY A 58 11.84 -27.79 3.32
N LYS A 59 12.41 -27.80 2.11
CA LYS A 59 11.70 -27.51 0.83
C LYS A 59 10.52 -28.45 0.55
N SER A 60 10.56 -29.68 1.06
CA SER A 60 9.44 -30.63 0.97
C SER A 60 8.30 -30.41 1.97
N SER A 61 8.45 -29.47 2.92
CA SER A 61 7.40 -29.18 3.90
C SER A 61 6.16 -28.56 3.26
N LYS A 62 4.99 -28.89 3.81
CA LYS A 62 3.72 -28.24 3.43
C LYS A 62 3.77 -26.73 3.64
N GLU A 63 4.56 -26.29 4.63
CA GLU A 63 4.74 -24.88 4.94
C GLU A 63 5.45 -24.14 3.81
N TYR A 64 6.54 -24.72 3.25
CA TYR A 64 7.23 -24.15 2.09
C TYR A 64 6.28 -23.97 0.91
N LYS A 65 5.57 -25.04 0.55
CA LYS A 65 4.62 -25.04 -0.58
C LYS A 65 3.51 -24.02 -0.39
N TYR A 66 3.00 -23.88 0.83
CA TYR A 66 1.98 -22.88 1.15
C TYR A 66 2.50 -21.45 1.01
N LEU A 67 3.68 -21.16 1.58
CA LEU A 67 4.30 -19.82 1.49
C LEU A 67 4.60 -19.45 0.04
N GLU A 68 5.17 -20.37 -0.73
CA GLU A 68 5.46 -20.21 -2.16
C GLU A 68 4.17 -19.97 -2.97
N GLU A 69 3.14 -20.80 -2.78
CA GLU A 69 1.86 -20.64 -3.48
C GLU A 69 1.19 -19.30 -3.17
N MET A 70 1.24 -18.84 -1.90
CA MET A 70 0.69 -17.54 -1.53
C MET A 70 1.43 -16.39 -2.21
N MET A 71 2.77 -16.41 -2.22
CA MET A 71 3.58 -15.42 -2.92
C MET A 71 3.27 -15.38 -4.43
N ILE A 72 3.19 -16.53 -5.09
CA ILE A 72 2.85 -16.63 -6.52
C ILE A 72 1.43 -16.09 -6.77
N ARG A 73 0.47 -16.42 -5.90
CA ARG A 73 -0.92 -15.91 -5.99
C ARG A 73 -0.96 -14.39 -5.87
N HIS A 74 -0.14 -13.81 -5.00
CA HIS A 74 -0.01 -12.36 -4.86
C HIS A 74 0.59 -11.72 -6.12
N LEU A 75 1.59 -12.34 -6.74
CA LEU A 75 2.13 -11.88 -8.04
C LEU A 75 1.08 -11.90 -9.15
N CYS A 76 0.31 -12.99 -9.30
CA CYS A 76 -0.74 -13.06 -10.32
C CYS A 76 -1.81 -11.97 -10.12
N LYS A 77 -2.24 -11.72 -8.88
CA LYS A 77 -3.17 -10.64 -8.57
C LYS A 77 -2.57 -9.28 -8.90
N LEU A 78 -1.31 -9.06 -8.54
CA LEU A 78 -0.60 -7.81 -8.77
C LEU A 78 -0.39 -7.52 -10.27
N ASP A 79 -0.16 -8.55 -11.07
CA ASP A 79 0.00 -8.44 -12.53
C ASP A 79 -1.31 -8.01 -13.21
N SER A 80 -2.46 -8.45 -12.69
CA SER A 80 -3.77 -8.02 -13.17
C SER A 80 -4.11 -6.55 -12.87
N VAL A 81 -3.36 -5.88 -12.00
CA VAL A 81 -3.58 -4.47 -11.66
C VAL A 81 -3.04 -3.57 -12.77
N GLU A 82 -3.94 -2.91 -13.49
CA GLU A 82 -3.59 -1.92 -14.51
C GLU A 82 -3.30 -0.55 -13.88
N ALA A 83 -2.25 0.10 -14.38
CA ALA A 83 -1.86 1.42 -13.90
C ALA A 83 -2.56 2.57 -14.66
N ASN A 84 -3.21 2.31 -15.80
CA ASN A 84 -3.97 3.32 -16.58
C ASN A 84 -3.23 4.65 -16.84
N GLY A 85 -1.89 4.61 -16.93
CA GLY A 85 -1.05 5.81 -17.13
C GLY A 85 -0.57 6.49 -15.84
N ASP A 86 -0.99 6.02 -14.66
CA ASP A 86 -0.53 6.50 -13.37
C ASP A 86 0.86 5.93 -13.04
N GLU A 87 1.85 6.84 -12.97
CA GLU A 87 3.23 6.47 -12.67
C GLU A 87 3.42 5.99 -11.22
N ALA A 88 2.66 6.55 -10.26
CA ALA A 88 2.73 6.12 -8.87
C ALA A 88 2.28 4.66 -8.73
N ILE A 89 1.19 4.29 -9.41
CA ILE A 89 0.69 2.91 -9.45
C ILE A 89 1.72 1.98 -10.11
N ARG A 90 2.35 2.41 -11.23
CA ARG A 90 3.43 1.63 -11.88
C ARG A 90 4.61 1.38 -10.95
N GLN A 91 5.09 2.41 -10.24
CA GLN A 91 6.20 2.29 -9.30
C GLN A 91 5.83 1.38 -8.13
N LYS A 92 4.67 1.62 -7.49
CA LYS A 92 4.18 0.79 -6.37
C LYS A 92 4.03 -0.68 -6.76
N ARG A 93 3.50 -0.95 -7.95
CA ARG A 93 3.37 -2.31 -8.48
C ARG A 93 4.75 -2.95 -8.65
N LYS A 94 5.70 -2.24 -9.27
CA LYS A 94 7.08 -2.72 -9.44
C LYS A 94 7.76 -3.00 -8.10
N ASP A 95 7.62 -2.12 -7.13
CA ASP A 95 8.18 -2.29 -5.79
C ASP A 95 7.59 -3.49 -5.07
N ALA A 96 6.27 -3.72 -5.20
CA ALA A 96 5.61 -4.89 -4.65
C ALA A 96 6.04 -6.19 -5.35
N VAL A 97 6.19 -6.19 -6.68
CA VAL A 97 6.74 -7.35 -7.42
C VAL A 97 8.14 -7.67 -6.94
N ASN A 98 9.04 -6.68 -6.90
CA ASN A 98 10.42 -6.88 -6.44
C ASN A 98 10.49 -7.42 -5.01
N TYR A 99 9.62 -6.92 -4.13
CA TYR A 99 9.53 -7.40 -2.75
C TYR A 99 9.09 -8.87 -2.68
N ILE A 100 8.04 -9.24 -3.42
CA ILE A 100 7.56 -10.64 -3.43
C ILE A 100 8.61 -11.58 -4.04
N GLN A 101 9.31 -11.17 -5.10
CA GLN A 101 10.40 -11.96 -5.67
C GLN A 101 11.54 -12.16 -4.67
N SER A 102 11.95 -11.09 -3.97
CA SER A 102 12.95 -11.21 -2.91
C SER A 102 12.51 -12.14 -1.77
N CYS A 103 11.22 -12.17 -1.44
CA CYS A 103 10.69 -13.11 -0.46
C CYS A 103 10.75 -14.56 -0.94
N LEU A 104 10.44 -14.81 -2.22
CA LEU A 104 10.57 -16.14 -2.84
C LEU A 104 12.02 -16.61 -2.84
N ASP A 105 12.97 -15.76 -3.23
CA ASP A 105 14.39 -16.07 -3.22
C ASP A 105 14.89 -16.43 -1.81
N GLN A 106 14.46 -15.66 -0.80
CA GLN A 106 14.79 -15.92 0.60
C GLN A 106 14.19 -17.22 1.11
N LEU A 107 12.94 -17.52 0.72
CA LEU A 107 12.28 -18.77 1.07
C LEU A 107 13.02 -19.97 0.46
N GLU A 108 13.43 -19.88 -0.81
CA GLU A 108 14.23 -20.93 -1.46
C GLU A 108 15.60 -21.10 -0.80
N LEU A 109 16.30 -20.00 -0.51
CA LEU A 109 17.60 -20.04 0.14
C LEU A 109 17.52 -20.69 1.53
N LYS A 110 16.52 -20.33 2.33
CA LYS A 110 16.30 -20.93 3.65
C LYS A 110 15.92 -22.41 3.55
N ALA A 111 15.04 -22.75 2.61
CA ALA A 111 14.63 -24.12 2.39
C ALA A 111 15.81 -25.01 1.98
N PHE A 112 16.68 -24.50 1.10
CA PHE A 112 17.91 -25.19 0.70
C PHE A 112 18.89 -25.32 1.88
N ALA A 113 19.16 -24.24 2.61
CA ALA A 113 20.05 -24.25 3.78
C ALA A 113 19.57 -25.22 4.89
N ASN A 114 18.26 -25.39 5.03
CA ASN A 114 17.68 -26.34 5.98
C ASN A 114 17.66 -27.78 5.46
N GLU A 115 17.59 -27.98 4.14
CA GLU A 115 17.68 -29.30 3.52
C GLU A 115 19.12 -29.84 3.54
N THR A 116 20.14 -28.99 3.33
CA THR A 116 21.56 -29.38 3.39
C THR A 116 22.06 -29.69 4.81
N GLN A 117 21.38 -29.23 5.87
CA GLN A 117 21.77 -29.52 7.25
C GLN A 117 21.31 -30.90 7.77
N ILE A 118 20.62 -31.69 6.95
CA ILE A 118 20.11 -33.02 7.32
C ILE A 118 21.04 -34.15 6.82
N GLU A 119 22.09 -33.83 6.05
CA GLU A 119 23.09 -34.79 5.56
C GLU A 119 24.35 -34.82 6.46
#